data_AF-K2FYY6-F1
#
_entry.id   AF-K2FYY6-F1
#
_cell.length_a   1.000
_cell.length_b   1.000
_cell.length_c   1.000
_cell.angle_alpha   90.00
_cell.angle_beta   90.00
_cell.angle_gamma   90.00
#
_symmetry.space_group_name_H-M   'P 1'
#
loop_
_entity.id
_entity.type
_entity.pdbx_description
1 polymer ?
#
loop_
_entity_poly.entity_id
_entity_poly.type
_entity_poly.pdbx_seq_one_letter_code
_entity_poly.pdbx_strand_id
1 'polypeptide(L)'
;MKEYSFIIWEAKYTVKDEDELSLIFDLLSWDAEISSILHWNVIMELDDALLDLIKTHKWLIKSLKFLNEKNSFLLLVKIGDRLLDIVWNSENLWEILARIPEEENKIRLLRQSRSTWLRKLISEPRDLSNILEWIYWNSEYEFLEIIWFDYIKNLFTYTKEIYYSLHYLNNQNKNILIDEIWIENILKMINTWKDLLFIIKWSTVEKSQEILNNYSRNDIKDFFKYDKDFHYFLSKLSNKKEKLFLDYLWL
;
A
#
# COMPACT_ATOMS: atom_id res chain seq x y z
N MET A 1 -13.48 -24.31 26.85
CA MET A 1 -13.49 -23.42 25.68
C MET A 1 -14.69 -22.51 25.85
N LYS A 2 -14.52 -21.18 25.77
CA LYS A 2 -15.63 -20.23 25.92
C LYS A 2 -16.42 -20.24 24.61
N GLU A 3 -17.74 -20.38 24.69
CA GLU A 3 -18.61 -20.38 23.51
C GLU A 3 -19.30 -19.01 23.42
N TYR A 4 -19.43 -18.51 22.20
CA TYR A 4 -20.13 -17.27 21.89
C TYR A 4 -21.37 -17.61 21.10
N SER A 5 -22.43 -16.82 21.23
CA SER A 5 -23.70 -17.12 20.58
C SER A 5 -24.21 -15.95 19.77
N PHE A 6 -24.89 -16.24 18.68
CA PHE A 6 -25.57 -15.28 17.82
C PHE A 6 -26.94 -15.84 17.42
N ILE A 7 -27.84 -14.97 16.99
CA ILE A 7 -29.18 -15.35 16.55
C ILE A 7 -29.30 -15.11 15.05
N ILE A 8 -29.80 -16.11 14.31
CA ILE A 8 -30.26 -15.94 12.94
C ILE A 8 -31.73 -16.27 12.90
N TRP A 9 -32.52 -15.29 12.45
CA TRP A 9 -33.99 -15.32 12.44
C TRP A 9 -34.55 -15.51 13.86
N GLU A 10 -34.77 -16.75 14.30
CA GLU A 10 -35.28 -17.09 15.63
C GLU A 10 -34.46 -18.21 16.31
N ALA A 11 -33.43 -18.73 15.64
CA ALA A 11 -32.62 -19.82 16.14
C ALA A 11 -31.30 -19.28 16.71
N LYS A 12 -30.94 -19.78 17.90
CA LYS A 12 -29.67 -19.48 18.56
C LYS A 12 -28.61 -20.46 18.10
N TYR A 13 -27.50 -19.92 17.61
CA TYR A 13 -26.31 -20.66 17.21
C TYR A 13 -25.14 -20.31 18.13
N THR A 14 -24.11 -21.16 18.10
CA THR A 14 -22.89 -20.96 18.88
C THR A 14 -21.66 -21.11 18.00
N VAL A 15 -20.62 -20.38 18.33
CA VAL A 15 -19.30 -20.43 17.72
C VAL A 15 -18.24 -20.46 18.82
N LYS A 16 -17.25 -21.32 18.67
CA LYS A 16 -16.25 -21.58 19.71
C LYS A 16 -14.87 -21.04 19.37
N ASP A 17 -14.55 -20.94 18.07
CA ASP A 17 -13.26 -20.50 17.58
C ASP A 17 -13.34 -19.89 16.16
N GLU A 18 -12.17 -19.48 15.66
CA GLU A 18 -11.97 -18.83 14.36
C GLU A 18 -12.30 -19.73 13.17
N ASP A 19 -12.11 -21.04 13.33
CA ASP A 19 -12.36 -22.03 12.30
C ASP A 19 -13.86 -22.20 12.09
N GLU A 20 -14.59 -22.38 13.19
CA GLU A 20 -16.04 -22.45 13.18
C GLU A 20 -16.65 -21.14 12.65
N LEU A 21 -16.13 -19.98 13.04
CA LEU A 21 -16.61 -18.68 12.54
C LEU A 21 -16.46 -18.57 11.02
N SER A 22 -15.28 -18.92 10.50
CA SER A 22 -15.03 -18.89 9.07
C SER A 22 -15.91 -19.89 8.30
N LEU A 23 -16.17 -21.07 8.87
CA LEU A 23 -17.05 -22.06 8.27
C LEU A 23 -18.50 -21.57 8.26
N ILE A 24 -18.95 -20.91 9.33
CA ILE A 24 -20.27 -20.28 9.38
C ILE A 24 -20.40 -19.25 8.26
N PHE A 25 -19.42 -18.37 8.05
CA PHE A 25 -19.47 -17.42 6.95
C PHE A 25 -19.56 -18.11 5.59
N ASP A 26 -18.73 -19.12 5.33
CA ASP A 26 -18.76 -19.91 4.08
C ASP A 26 -20.13 -20.57 3.84
N LEU A 27 -20.67 -21.26 4.85
CA LEU A 27 -21.97 -21.93 4.78
C LEU A 27 -23.13 -20.95 4.52
N LEU A 28 -22.99 -19.70 4.95
CA LEU A 28 -23.98 -18.66 4.74
C LEU A 28 -23.85 -17.98 3.37
N SER A 29 -22.79 -18.25 2.59
CA SER A 29 -22.47 -17.58 1.31
C SER A 29 -23.14 -18.18 0.06
N TRP A 30 -24.35 -18.74 0.19
CA TRP A 30 -25.02 -19.47 -0.90
C TRP A 30 -25.88 -18.59 -1.82
N ASP A 31 -26.34 -17.43 -1.35
CA ASP A 31 -27.11 -16.45 -2.14
C ASP A 31 -26.67 -15.01 -1.81
N ALA A 32 -26.28 -14.22 -2.79
CA ALA A 32 -25.60 -12.94 -2.53
C ALA A 32 -26.42 -11.93 -1.69
N GLU A 33 -27.74 -11.86 -1.89
CA GLU A 33 -28.60 -10.89 -1.19
C GLU A 33 -28.85 -11.34 0.25
N ILE A 34 -29.22 -12.60 0.43
CA ILE A 34 -29.49 -13.18 1.76
C ILE A 34 -28.19 -13.29 2.57
N SER A 35 -27.09 -13.74 1.95
CA SER A 35 -25.77 -13.85 2.61
C SER A 35 -25.35 -12.52 3.22
N SER A 36 -25.55 -11.42 2.49
CA SER A 36 -25.20 -10.09 2.98
C SER A 36 -25.91 -9.76 4.31
N ILE A 37 -27.20 -10.08 4.42
CA ILE A 37 -27.99 -9.80 5.63
C ILE A 37 -27.57 -10.74 6.77
N LEU A 38 -27.37 -12.02 6.45
CA LEU A 38 -27.01 -13.03 7.45
C LEU A 38 -25.63 -12.78 8.04
N HIS A 39 -24.63 -12.52 7.20
CA HIS A 39 -23.29 -12.15 7.67
C HIS A 39 -23.30 -10.87 8.51
N TRP A 40 -24.06 -9.86 8.10
CA TRP A 40 -24.23 -8.63 8.88
C TRP A 40 -24.79 -8.94 10.28
N ASN A 41 -25.86 -9.76 10.36
CA ASN A 41 -26.44 -10.17 11.64
C ASN A 41 -25.41 -10.91 12.51
N VAL A 42 -24.66 -11.86 11.95
CA VAL A 42 -23.64 -12.61 12.71
C VAL A 42 -22.57 -11.66 13.27
N ILE A 43 -22.07 -10.73 12.45
CA ILE A 43 -21.05 -9.76 12.87
C ILE A 43 -21.60 -8.85 13.99
N MET A 44 -22.85 -8.39 13.85
CA MET A 44 -23.48 -7.49 14.81
C MET A 44 -23.84 -8.17 16.13
N GLU A 45 -24.30 -9.42 16.10
CA GLU A 45 -24.65 -10.19 17.29
C GLU A 45 -23.42 -10.66 18.08
N LEU A 46 -22.32 -10.99 17.38
CA LEU A 46 -21.07 -11.35 18.03
C LEU A 46 -20.37 -10.11 18.61
N ASP A 47 -20.35 -8.99 17.89
CA ASP A 47 -19.79 -7.71 18.35
C ASP A 47 -18.42 -7.85 19.05
N ASP A 48 -18.32 -7.51 20.35
CA ASP A 48 -17.11 -7.64 21.16
C ASP A 48 -16.55 -9.07 21.21
N ALA A 49 -17.39 -10.10 21.06
CA ALA A 49 -16.95 -11.48 20.97
C ALA A 49 -16.03 -11.74 19.77
N LEU A 50 -16.17 -10.96 18.68
CA LEU A 50 -15.29 -11.06 17.52
C LEU A 50 -13.82 -10.81 17.89
N LEU A 51 -13.56 -9.99 18.92
CA LEU A 51 -12.21 -9.69 19.41
C LEU A 51 -11.56 -10.89 20.09
N ASP A 52 -12.37 -11.72 20.75
CA ASP A 52 -11.91 -12.96 21.38
C ASP A 52 -11.83 -14.12 20.37
N LEU A 53 -12.68 -14.09 19.34
CA LEU A 53 -12.69 -15.08 18.27
C LEU A 53 -11.48 -14.84 17.36
N ILE A 54 -11.40 -13.71 16.67
CA ILE A 54 -10.37 -13.43 15.66
C ILE A 54 -9.07 -12.94 16.33
N LYS A 55 -8.16 -13.88 16.55
CA LYS A 55 -6.86 -13.72 17.24
C LYS A 55 -5.68 -13.54 16.30
N THR A 56 -5.81 -13.87 15.01
CA THR A 56 -4.68 -13.74 14.06
C THR A 56 -5.08 -13.15 12.72
N HIS A 57 -4.12 -12.53 12.00
CA HIS A 57 -4.38 -12.01 10.65
C HIS A 57 -4.88 -13.10 9.68
N LYS A 58 -4.35 -14.34 9.77
CA LYS A 58 -4.74 -15.42 8.85
C LYS A 58 -6.24 -15.73 8.93
N TRP A 59 -6.77 -15.73 10.15
CA TRP A 59 -8.18 -15.99 10.41
C TRP A 59 -9.07 -14.81 10.05
N LEU A 60 -8.58 -13.59 10.25
CA LEU A 60 -9.24 -12.41 9.70
C LEU A 60 -9.36 -12.51 8.17
N ILE A 61 -8.27 -12.80 7.46
CA ILE A 61 -8.29 -12.97 6.00
C ILE A 61 -9.21 -14.10 5.56
N LYS A 62 -9.20 -15.24 6.27
CA LYS A 62 -10.09 -16.37 5.99
C LYS A 62 -11.56 -15.95 6.13
N SER A 63 -11.88 -15.16 7.15
CA SER A 63 -13.24 -14.63 7.37
C SER A 63 -13.64 -13.65 6.27
N LEU A 64 -12.77 -12.68 5.93
CA LEU A 64 -13.04 -11.68 4.89
C LEU A 64 -13.28 -12.30 3.50
N LYS A 65 -12.68 -13.46 3.21
CA LYS A 65 -12.84 -14.16 1.92
C LYS A 65 -14.30 -14.47 1.58
N PHE A 66 -15.15 -14.71 2.58
CA PHE A 66 -16.54 -15.13 2.40
C PHE A 66 -17.54 -13.97 2.48
N LEU A 67 -17.07 -12.80 2.91
CA LEU A 67 -17.90 -11.62 3.12
C LEU A 67 -17.92 -10.78 1.85
N ASN A 68 -19.06 -10.13 1.59
CA ASN A 68 -19.08 -9.05 0.62
C ASN A 68 -18.34 -7.82 1.16
N GLU A 69 -18.18 -6.79 0.34
CA GLU A 69 -17.48 -5.56 0.71
C GLU A 69 -18.02 -4.91 1.98
N LYS A 70 -19.34 -4.68 2.06
CA LYS A 70 -19.96 -3.97 3.20
C LYS A 70 -19.71 -4.70 4.51
N ASN A 71 -19.83 -6.02 4.50
CA ASN A 71 -19.61 -6.85 5.69
C ASN A 71 -18.12 -7.03 6.01
N SER A 72 -17.27 -7.06 4.99
CA SER A 72 -15.80 -7.07 5.17
C SER A 72 -15.36 -5.80 5.89
N PHE A 73 -15.82 -4.64 5.43
CA PHE A 73 -15.52 -3.37 6.08
C PHE A 73 -16.13 -3.28 7.48
N LEU A 74 -17.37 -3.73 7.67
CA LEU A 74 -18.01 -3.80 8.99
C LEU A 74 -17.19 -4.65 9.97
N LEU A 75 -16.74 -5.84 9.54
CA LEU A 75 -15.92 -6.72 10.39
C LEU A 75 -14.62 -6.02 10.80
N LEU A 76 -13.94 -5.36 9.88
CA LEU A 76 -12.72 -4.61 10.16
C LEU A 76 -12.97 -3.46 11.16
N VAL A 77 -14.08 -2.73 11.02
CA VAL A 77 -14.49 -1.69 11.96
C VAL A 77 -14.79 -2.27 13.35
N LYS A 78 -15.44 -3.44 13.42
CA LYS A 78 -15.75 -4.12 14.68
C LYS A 78 -14.50 -4.63 15.39
N ILE A 79 -13.51 -5.12 14.64
CA ILE A 79 -12.21 -5.50 15.22
C ILE A 79 -11.46 -4.26 15.73
N GLY A 80 -11.54 -3.14 15.01
CA GLY A 80 -11.06 -1.83 15.47
C GLY A 80 -9.59 -1.86 15.91
N ASP A 81 -9.31 -1.35 17.11
CA ASP A 81 -7.96 -1.28 17.67
C ASP A 81 -7.28 -2.66 17.85
N ARG A 82 -8.03 -3.78 17.86
CA ARG A 82 -7.42 -5.12 17.88
C ARG A 82 -6.69 -5.47 16.59
N LEU A 83 -6.95 -4.78 15.48
CA LEU A 83 -6.15 -4.93 14.27
C LEU A 83 -4.67 -4.72 14.56
N LEU A 84 -4.34 -3.78 15.46
CA LEU A 84 -2.97 -3.45 15.84
C LEU A 84 -2.23 -4.64 16.49
N ASP A 85 -2.97 -5.55 17.14
CA ASP A 85 -2.43 -6.70 17.85
C ASP A 85 -2.27 -7.93 16.94
N ILE A 86 -3.02 -8.01 15.84
CA ILE A 86 -3.04 -9.19 14.95
C ILE A 86 -2.31 -8.95 13.63
N VAL A 87 -2.15 -7.69 13.21
CA VAL A 87 -1.38 -7.27 12.04
C VAL A 87 0.01 -6.81 12.49
N TRP A 88 1.02 -7.63 12.20
CA TRP A 88 2.37 -7.45 12.73
C TRP A 88 3.36 -6.84 11.74
N ASN A 89 3.06 -6.86 10.44
CA ASN A 89 3.93 -6.33 9.40
C ASN A 89 3.10 -5.72 8.25
N SER A 90 3.79 -5.06 7.32
CA SER A 90 3.19 -4.43 6.15
C SER A 90 2.50 -5.42 5.20
N GLU A 91 3.01 -6.64 5.08
CA GLU A 91 2.43 -7.70 4.23
C GLU A 91 1.04 -8.15 4.74
N ASN A 92 0.86 -8.27 6.07
CA ASN A 92 -0.45 -8.57 6.66
C ASN A 92 -1.46 -7.46 6.36
N LEU A 93 -1.03 -6.19 6.42
CA LEU A 93 -1.89 -5.05 6.09
C LEU A 93 -2.21 -5.01 4.58
N TRP A 94 -1.22 -5.30 3.73
CA TRP A 94 -1.38 -5.47 2.28
C TRP A 94 -2.47 -6.50 1.96
N GLU A 95 -2.47 -7.67 2.62
CA GLU A 95 -3.51 -8.69 2.42
C GLU A 95 -4.92 -8.20 2.80
N ILE A 96 -5.03 -7.39 3.85
CA ILE A 96 -6.31 -6.83 4.30
C ILE A 96 -6.80 -5.77 3.30
N LEU A 97 -5.92 -4.84 2.89
CA LEU A 97 -6.27 -3.78 1.94
C LEU A 97 -6.69 -4.36 0.59
N ALA A 98 -6.07 -5.46 0.15
CA ALA A 98 -6.44 -6.18 -1.06
C ALA A 98 -7.89 -6.70 -1.05
N ARG A 99 -8.51 -6.83 0.12
CA ARG A 99 -9.90 -7.30 0.30
C ARG A 99 -10.93 -6.18 0.32
N ILE A 100 -10.49 -4.93 0.39
CA ILE A 100 -11.36 -3.76 0.41
C ILE A 100 -11.33 -3.16 -1.00
N PRO A 101 -12.41 -3.18 -1.79
CA PRO A 101 -12.35 -2.64 -3.14
C PRO A 101 -12.51 -1.11 -3.17
N GLU A 102 -13.35 -0.51 -2.32
CA GLU A 102 -13.48 0.95 -2.24
C GLU A 102 -12.28 1.65 -1.58
N GLU A 103 -11.69 2.62 -2.30
CA GLU A 103 -10.55 3.43 -1.83
C GLU A 103 -10.87 4.25 -0.56
N GLU A 104 -12.10 4.77 -0.45
CA GLU A 104 -12.53 5.53 0.73
C GLU A 104 -12.47 4.66 2.00
N ASN A 105 -12.86 3.40 1.90
CA ASN A 105 -12.83 2.44 3.00
C ASN A 105 -11.39 2.07 3.38
N LYS A 106 -10.49 1.91 2.40
CA LYS A 106 -9.05 1.70 2.67
C LYS A 106 -8.47 2.84 3.47
N ILE A 107 -8.71 4.09 3.04
CA ILE A 107 -8.18 5.26 3.75
C ILE A 107 -8.82 5.44 5.11
N ARG A 108 -10.12 5.18 5.23
CA ARG A 108 -10.80 5.22 6.53
C ARG A 108 -10.18 4.23 7.52
N LEU A 109 -9.87 3.01 7.08
CA LEU A 109 -9.16 2.01 7.88
C LEU A 109 -7.76 2.51 8.30
N LEU A 110 -6.99 3.06 7.35
CA LEU A 110 -5.65 3.58 7.61
C LEU A 110 -5.67 4.75 8.60
N ARG A 111 -6.65 5.66 8.50
CA ARG A 111 -6.86 6.76 9.45
C ARG A 111 -7.15 6.26 10.87
N GLN A 112 -7.98 5.23 11.00
CA GLN A 112 -8.35 4.66 12.30
C GLN A 112 -7.16 3.95 12.98
N SER A 113 -6.25 3.38 12.20
CA SER A 113 -5.15 2.55 12.70
C SER A 113 -4.04 3.31 13.43
N ARG A 114 -4.14 4.64 13.57
CA ARG A 114 -3.16 5.55 14.20
C ARG A 114 -1.80 5.60 13.50
N SER A 115 -1.30 6.81 13.25
CA SER A 115 -0.03 7.03 12.54
C SER A 115 1.18 6.35 13.18
N THR A 116 1.21 6.28 14.52
CA THR A 116 2.31 5.66 15.27
C THR A 116 2.41 4.15 15.03
N TRP A 117 1.30 3.46 14.80
CA TRP A 117 1.31 2.05 14.48
C TRP A 117 1.67 1.81 13.02
N LEU A 118 1.13 2.60 12.09
CA LEU A 118 1.53 2.53 10.68
C LEU A 118 3.03 2.72 10.50
N ARG A 119 3.66 3.66 11.22
CA ARG A 119 5.12 3.82 11.22
C ARG A 119 5.89 2.63 11.81
N LYS A 120 5.29 1.85 12.71
CA LYS A 120 5.93 0.61 13.21
C LYS A 120 5.89 -0.49 12.16
N LEU A 121 4.83 -0.56 11.37
CA LEU A 121 4.74 -1.51 10.25
C LEU A 121 5.61 -1.11 9.07
N ILE A 122 5.81 0.20 8.87
CA ILE A 122 6.54 0.77 7.75
C ILE A 122 7.94 1.14 8.21
N SER A 123 8.79 0.14 8.39
CA SER A 123 10.15 0.33 8.88
C SER A 123 11.17 0.53 7.76
N GLU A 124 10.85 0.06 6.55
CA GLU A 124 11.71 0.16 5.37
C GLU A 124 10.90 0.53 4.10
N PRO A 125 11.55 1.00 3.02
CA PRO A 125 10.88 1.39 1.78
C PRO A 125 9.99 0.31 1.14
N ARG A 126 10.33 -0.95 1.33
CA ARG A 126 9.51 -2.07 0.84
C ARG A 126 8.16 -2.14 1.55
N ASP A 127 8.13 -1.89 2.86
CA ASP A 127 6.88 -1.85 3.62
C ASP A 127 5.95 -0.76 3.12
N LEU A 128 6.51 0.40 2.79
CA LEU A 128 5.75 1.51 2.20
C LEU A 128 5.16 1.09 0.85
N SER A 129 5.96 0.43 0.03
CA SER A 129 5.54 -0.06 -1.29
C SER A 129 4.40 -1.07 -1.20
N ASN A 130 4.43 -1.98 -0.22
CA ASN A 130 3.33 -2.92 0.02
C ASN A 130 2.00 -2.18 0.24
N ILE A 131 2.00 -1.09 1.00
CA ILE A 131 0.74 -0.37 1.24
C ILE A 131 0.35 0.49 0.03
N LEU A 132 1.32 1.18 -0.58
CA LEU A 132 1.10 1.98 -1.79
C LEU A 132 0.55 1.17 -2.97
N GLU A 133 0.89 -0.12 -3.06
CA GLU A 133 0.36 -1.01 -4.10
C GLU A 133 -1.17 -1.10 -4.11
N TRP A 134 -1.81 -0.94 -2.95
CA TRP A 134 -3.27 -1.12 -2.80
C TRP A 134 -4.05 0.17 -2.62
N ILE A 135 -3.42 1.33 -2.64
CA ILE A 135 -4.10 2.62 -2.55
C ILE A 135 -3.84 3.43 -3.81
N TYR A 136 -4.86 4.11 -4.32
CA TYR A 136 -4.76 4.78 -5.61
C TYR A 136 -5.27 6.21 -5.57
N TRP A 137 -4.83 7.02 -6.55
CA TRP A 137 -5.34 8.36 -6.80
C TRP A 137 -5.11 9.31 -5.61
N ASN A 138 -6.18 9.92 -5.08
CA ASN A 138 -6.08 10.87 -3.98
C ASN A 138 -5.74 10.16 -2.65
N SER A 139 -6.10 8.88 -2.52
CA SER A 139 -5.84 8.07 -1.33
C SER A 139 -4.34 7.86 -1.10
N GLU A 140 -3.54 7.79 -2.16
CA GLU A 140 -2.08 7.76 -2.06
C GLU A 140 -1.55 8.97 -1.27
N TYR A 141 -1.98 10.19 -1.62
CA TYR A 141 -1.56 11.42 -0.95
C TYR A 141 -2.03 11.45 0.51
N GLU A 142 -3.31 11.15 0.73
CA GLU A 142 -3.89 11.11 2.08
C GLU A 142 -3.15 10.12 2.99
N PHE A 143 -2.71 8.98 2.46
CA PHE A 143 -1.91 8.02 3.20
C PHE A 143 -0.51 8.53 3.55
N LEU A 144 0.18 9.16 2.60
CA LEU A 144 1.49 9.78 2.84
C LEU A 144 1.37 10.86 3.95
N GLU A 145 0.28 11.64 3.94
CA GLU A 145 -0.03 12.60 5.00
C GLU A 145 -0.31 11.93 6.36
N ILE A 146 -1.01 10.79 6.40
CA ILE A 146 -1.28 10.06 7.66
C ILE A 146 0.02 9.61 8.33
N ILE A 147 0.99 9.10 7.56
CA ILE A 147 2.27 8.62 8.08
C ILE A 147 3.20 9.78 8.44
N TRP A 148 3.06 10.90 7.71
CA TRP A 148 3.91 12.10 7.70
C TRP A 148 5.08 11.97 6.73
N PHE A 149 5.18 12.93 5.81
CA PHE A 149 6.27 13.04 4.83
C PHE A 149 7.65 13.07 5.48
N ASP A 150 7.78 13.74 6.63
CA ASP A 150 9.04 13.78 7.40
C ASP A 150 9.54 12.41 7.86
N TYR A 151 8.63 11.47 8.10
CA TYR A 151 9.02 10.10 8.41
C TYR A 151 9.48 9.38 7.14
N ILE A 152 8.69 9.50 6.07
CA ILE A 152 8.91 8.81 4.79
C ILE A 152 10.23 9.22 4.15
N LYS A 153 10.59 10.51 4.18
CA LYS A 153 11.86 10.99 3.60
C LYS A 153 13.09 10.32 4.23
N ASN A 154 13.00 9.91 5.50
CA ASN A 154 14.10 9.27 6.22
C ASN A 154 14.18 7.76 5.98
N LEU A 155 13.23 7.16 5.25
CA LEU A 155 13.26 5.73 4.93
C LEU A 155 14.25 5.39 3.82
N PHE A 156 14.55 6.35 2.93
CA PHE A 156 15.29 6.08 1.71
C PHE A 156 16.79 6.33 1.89
N THR A 157 17.59 5.30 1.64
CA THR A 157 19.06 5.37 1.61
C THR A 157 19.58 5.27 0.17
N TYR A 158 18.87 4.56 -0.71
CA TYR A 158 19.27 4.31 -2.10
C TYR A 158 18.19 4.69 -3.11
N THR A 159 18.61 5.08 -4.33
CA THR A 159 17.69 5.45 -5.42
C THR A 159 16.71 4.33 -5.82
N LYS A 160 17.16 3.07 -5.73
CA LYS A 160 16.33 1.89 -6.01
C LYS A 160 15.12 1.79 -5.07
N GLU A 161 15.24 2.27 -3.84
CA GLU A 161 14.16 2.25 -2.86
C GLU A 161 13.11 3.29 -3.19
N ILE A 162 13.54 4.49 -3.58
CA ILE A 162 12.66 5.54 -4.08
C ILE A 162 11.92 5.06 -5.33
N TYR A 163 12.61 4.35 -6.22
CA TYR A 163 12.02 3.74 -7.41
C TYR A 163 10.84 2.82 -7.09
N TYR A 164 10.93 2.00 -6.05
CA TYR A 164 9.85 1.10 -5.67
C TYR A 164 8.61 1.85 -5.19
N SER A 165 8.79 2.88 -4.35
CA SER A 165 7.67 3.70 -3.89
C SER A 165 7.05 4.53 -5.02
N LEU A 166 7.87 5.15 -5.87
CA LEU A 166 7.39 5.93 -7.01
C LEU A 166 6.64 5.06 -8.03
N HIS A 167 6.94 3.78 -8.15
CA HIS A 167 6.27 2.91 -9.12
C HIS A 167 4.74 2.92 -8.98
N TYR A 168 4.26 2.90 -7.74
CA TYR A 168 2.84 2.77 -7.39
C TYR A 168 2.08 4.09 -7.36
N LEU A 169 2.80 5.22 -7.28
CA LEU A 169 2.17 6.54 -7.20
C LEU A 169 1.71 7.04 -8.58
N ASN A 170 0.61 7.78 -8.59
CA ASN A 170 0.22 8.56 -9.76
C ASN A 170 1.20 9.75 -9.99
N ASN A 171 1.10 10.39 -11.16
CA ASN A 171 2.04 11.44 -11.55
C ASN A 171 2.07 12.65 -10.61
N GLN A 172 0.92 13.05 -10.06
CA GLN A 172 0.85 14.16 -9.12
C GLN A 172 1.58 13.80 -7.82
N ASN A 173 1.32 12.62 -7.28
CA ASN A 173 1.90 12.18 -6.02
C ASN A 173 3.38 11.80 -6.13
N LYS A 174 3.83 11.36 -7.31
CA LYS A 174 5.26 11.23 -7.63
C LYS A 174 6.00 12.55 -7.45
N ASN A 175 5.44 13.64 -7.96
CA ASN A 175 6.05 14.95 -7.84
C ASN A 175 6.12 15.40 -6.38
N ILE A 176 5.01 15.25 -5.65
CA ILE A 176 4.94 15.58 -4.22
C ILE A 176 5.99 14.80 -3.44
N LEU A 177 6.09 13.48 -3.62
CA LEU A 177 7.06 12.66 -2.90
C LEU A 177 8.51 13.07 -3.23
N ILE A 178 8.82 13.33 -4.51
CA ILE A 178 10.16 13.81 -4.91
C ILE A 178 10.49 15.16 -4.26
N ASP A 179 9.52 16.07 -4.21
CA ASP A 179 9.68 17.39 -3.59
C ASP A 179 9.91 17.28 -2.07
N GLU A 180 9.22 16.36 -1.41
CA GLU A 180 9.34 16.12 0.03
C GLU A 180 10.65 15.41 0.44
N ILE A 181 11.18 14.51 -0.40
CA ILE A 181 12.53 13.92 -0.19
C ILE A 181 13.63 14.98 -0.39
N TRP A 182 13.32 16.01 -1.18
CA TRP A 182 14.19 17.06 -1.69
C TRP A 182 15.11 16.55 -2.79
N ILE A 183 15.07 17.26 -3.93
CA ILE A 183 15.86 16.91 -5.11
C ILE A 183 17.36 16.82 -4.79
N GLU A 184 17.89 17.70 -3.94
CA GLU A 184 19.29 17.68 -3.51
C GLU A 184 19.72 16.37 -2.85
N ASN A 185 18.83 15.75 -2.05
CA ASN A 185 19.12 14.47 -1.42
C ASN A 185 19.10 13.34 -2.44
N ILE A 186 18.15 13.36 -3.37
CA ILE A 186 18.07 12.40 -4.47
C ILE A 186 19.34 12.47 -5.33
N LEU A 187 19.80 13.69 -5.67
CA LEU A 187 21.01 13.90 -6.47
C LEU A 187 22.25 13.31 -5.79
N LYS A 188 22.39 13.40 -4.47
CA LYS A 188 23.48 12.78 -3.70
C LYS A 188 23.46 11.25 -3.75
N MET A 189 22.29 10.64 -3.94
CA MET A 189 22.15 9.19 -4.06
C MET A 189 22.51 8.67 -5.46
N ILE A 190 22.53 9.52 -6.48
CA ILE A 190 22.81 9.14 -7.87
C ILE A 190 24.31 9.15 -8.10
N ASN A 191 24.90 7.95 -8.19
CA ASN A 191 26.34 7.77 -8.39
C ASN A 191 26.65 7.00 -9.69
N THR A 192 25.66 6.36 -10.28
CA THR A 192 25.80 5.54 -11.49
C THR A 192 24.63 5.76 -12.45
N TRP A 193 24.78 5.33 -13.71
CA TRP A 193 23.69 5.36 -14.68
C TRP A 193 22.45 4.56 -14.22
N LYS A 194 22.64 3.50 -13.40
CA LYS A 194 21.54 2.70 -12.87
C LYS A 194 20.72 3.49 -11.85
N ASP A 195 21.40 4.26 -11.01
CA ASP A 195 20.74 5.13 -10.02
C ASP A 195 19.94 6.21 -10.72
N LEU A 196 20.54 6.83 -11.75
CA LEU A 196 19.85 7.79 -12.60
C LEU A 196 18.62 7.18 -13.28
N LEU A 197 18.75 5.94 -13.78
CA LEU A 197 17.64 5.22 -14.40
C LEU A 197 16.50 4.98 -13.41
N PHE A 198 16.81 4.56 -12.18
CA PHE A 198 15.82 4.33 -11.14
C PHE A 198 14.99 5.58 -10.88
N ILE A 199 15.61 6.75 -10.78
CA ILE A 199 14.85 7.98 -10.53
C ILE A 199 14.08 8.42 -11.78
N ILE A 200 14.75 8.50 -12.94
CA ILE A 200 14.14 9.02 -14.18
C ILE A 200 13.01 8.13 -14.67
N LYS A 201 13.10 6.79 -14.51
CA LYS A 201 12.09 5.87 -15.06
C LYS A 201 10.69 6.12 -14.51
N TRP A 202 10.55 6.37 -13.21
CA TRP A 202 9.25 6.55 -12.57
C TRP A 202 8.89 7.97 -12.16
N SER A 203 9.81 8.94 -12.20
CA SER A 203 9.45 10.36 -12.02
C SER A 203 8.52 10.88 -13.13
N THR A 204 7.99 12.09 -13.03
CA THR A 204 7.29 12.70 -14.17
C THR A 204 8.29 13.23 -15.21
N VAL A 205 7.81 13.68 -16.37
CA VAL A 205 8.68 14.29 -17.39
C VAL A 205 9.27 15.59 -16.85
N GLU A 206 8.46 16.37 -16.13
CA GLU A 206 8.82 17.63 -15.49
C GLU A 206 9.93 17.39 -14.45
N LYS A 207 9.75 16.43 -13.54
CA LYS A 207 10.78 16.09 -12.55
C LYS A 207 12.02 15.45 -13.16
N SER A 208 11.86 14.65 -14.23
CA SER A 208 13.01 14.15 -14.99
C SER A 208 13.86 15.31 -15.53
N GLN A 209 13.22 16.33 -16.14
CA GLN A 209 13.93 17.50 -16.65
C GLN A 209 14.63 18.27 -15.53
N GLU A 210 13.95 18.48 -14.40
CA GLU A 210 14.50 19.15 -13.23
C GLU A 210 15.76 18.44 -12.72
N ILE A 211 15.73 17.11 -12.60
CA ILE A 211 16.88 16.31 -12.19
C ILE A 211 18.03 16.43 -13.21
N LEU A 212 17.74 16.31 -14.51
CA LEU A 212 18.76 16.41 -15.56
C LEU A 212 19.44 17.79 -15.56
N ASN A 213 18.69 18.86 -15.30
CA ASN A 213 19.21 20.23 -15.23
C ASN A 213 20.23 20.45 -14.10
N ASN A 214 20.30 19.55 -13.11
CA ASN A 214 21.28 19.62 -12.03
C ASN A 214 22.63 18.98 -12.37
N TYR A 215 22.72 18.28 -13.49
CA TYR A 215 23.97 17.76 -14.03
C TYR A 215 24.44 18.64 -15.18
N SER A 216 25.73 18.62 -15.49
CA SER A 216 26.19 19.03 -16.81
C SER A 216 26.06 17.85 -17.79
N ARG A 217 26.04 18.15 -19.09
CA ARG A 217 26.02 17.10 -20.13
C ARG A 217 27.20 16.14 -20.01
N ASN A 218 28.37 16.63 -19.56
CA ASN A 218 29.56 15.80 -19.37
C ASN A 218 29.38 14.86 -18.18
N ASP A 219 28.83 15.35 -17.06
CA ASP A 219 28.56 14.49 -15.89
C ASP A 219 27.64 13.32 -16.25
N ILE A 220 26.59 13.59 -17.06
CA ILE A 220 25.70 12.52 -17.52
C ILE A 220 26.42 11.54 -18.43
N LYS A 221 27.26 12.02 -19.36
CA LYS A 221 28.05 11.14 -20.24
C LYS A 221 29.00 10.25 -19.43
N ASP A 222 29.60 10.79 -18.38
CA ASP A 222 30.54 10.06 -17.51
C ASP A 222 29.89 8.89 -16.76
N PHE A 223 28.56 8.92 -16.56
CA PHE A 223 27.83 7.76 -16.04
C PHE A 223 27.87 6.55 -16.98
N PHE A 224 28.03 6.75 -18.30
CA PHE A 224 27.96 5.71 -19.32
C PHE A 224 29.33 5.35 -19.87
N LYS A 225 30.01 4.39 -19.24
CA LYS A 225 31.34 3.91 -19.68
C LYS A 225 31.31 3.11 -20.98
N TYR A 226 30.16 2.54 -21.33
CA TYR A 226 29.99 1.67 -22.49
C TYR A 226 28.70 2.00 -23.23
N ASP A 227 28.73 1.98 -24.56
CA ASP A 227 27.54 2.24 -25.41
C ASP A 227 26.36 1.32 -25.09
N LYS A 228 26.64 0.06 -24.73
CA LYS A 228 25.60 -0.92 -24.35
C LYS A 228 24.78 -0.47 -23.12
N ASP A 229 25.42 0.21 -22.16
CA ASP A 229 24.76 0.68 -20.94
C ASP A 229 23.83 1.85 -21.27
N PHE A 230 24.27 2.72 -22.17
CA PHE A 230 23.47 3.83 -22.70
C PHE A 230 22.25 3.33 -23.49
N HIS A 231 22.45 2.39 -24.41
CA HIS A 231 21.34 1.79 -25.15
C HIS A 231 20.35 1.06 -24.24
N TYR A 232 20.84 0.32 -23.23
CA TYR A 232 19.98 -0.32 -22.25
C TYR A 232 19.17 0.72 -21.46
N PHE A 233 19.81 1.80 -20.99
CA PHE A 233 19.14 2.88 -20.28
C PHE A 233 17.99 3.48 -21.09
N LEU A 234 18.25 3.86 -22.35
CA LEU A 234 17.22 4.43 -23.23
C LEU A 234 16.05 3.46 -23.44
N SER A 235 16.34 2.17 -23.65
CA SER A 235 15.31 1.13 -23.85
C SER A 235 14.35 0.95 -22.66
N LYS A 236 14.69 1.48 -21.49
CA LYS A 236 13.86 1.41 -20.27
C LYS A 236 13.06 2.68 -20.01
N LEU A 237 13.25 3.73 -20.79
CA LEU A 237 12.50 4.97 -20.71
C LEU A 237 11.25 4.89 -21.59
N SER A 238 10.25 5.72 -21.27
CA SER A 238 9.13 5.96 -22.20
C SER A 238 9.58 6.90 -23.32
N ASN A 239 8.91 6.86 -24.47
CA ASN A 239 9.26 7.68 -25.64
C ASN A 239 9.44 9.17 -25.31
N LYS A 240 8.60 9.72 -24.42
CA LYS A 240 8.70 11.13 -24.00
C LYS A 240 9.98 11.41 -23.22
N LYS A 241 10.37 10.51 -22.31
CA LYS A 241 11.57 10.66 -21.48
C LYS A 241 12.84 10.31 -22.24
N GLU A 242 12.77 9.35 -23.15
CA GLU A 242 13.86 9.05 -24.07
C GLU A 242 14.18 10.28 -24.92
N LYS A 243 13.16 10.89 -25.52
CA LYS A 243 13.30 12.14 -26.27
C LYS A 243 13.88 13.25 -25.39
N LEU A 244 13.32 13.48 -24.20
CA LEU A 244 13.82 14.46 -23.23
C LEU A 244 15.32 14.29 -22.96
N PHE A 245 15.74 13.05 -22.70
CA PHE A 245 17.11 12.72 -22.35
C PHE A 245 18.07 12.92 -23.53
N LEU A 246 17.65 12.54 -24.74
CA LEU A 246 18.42 12.77 -25.97
C LEU A 246 18.52 14.26 -26.30
N ASP A 247 17.42 15.00 -26.22
CA ASP A 247 17.39 16.44 -26.46
C ASP A 247 18.36 17.14 -25.49
N TYR A 248 18.32 16.80 -24.19
CA TYR A 248 19.23 17.36 -23.19
C TYR A 248 20.72 17.09 -23.48
N LEU A 249 21.07 15.90 -23.97
CA LEU A 249 22.46 15.51 -24.22
C LEU A 249 23.06 16.09 -25.51
N TRP A 250 22.24 16.30 -26.54
CA TRP A 250 22.71 16.56 -27.91
C TRP A 250 22.30 17.92 -28.48
N LEU A 251 21.28 18.59 -27.94
CA LEU A 251 20.91 19.97 -28.26
C LEU A 251 21.40 20.87 -27.14
#